data_AF-A0A8D8DI14-F1
#
_entry.id   AF-A0A8D8DI14-F1
#
_cell.length_a   1.000
_cell.length_b   1.000
_cell.length_c   1.000
_cell.angle_alpha   90.00
_cell.angle_beta   90.00
_cell.angle_gamma   90.00
#
_symmetry.space_group_name_H-M   'P 1'
#
loop_
_entity.id
_entity.type
_entity.pdbx_description
1 polymer ?
#
loop_
_entity_poly.entity_id
_entity_poly.type
_entity_poly.pdbx_seq_one_letter_code
_entity_poly.pdbx_strand_id
1 'polypeptide(L)'
;TQMTLTPAGAFMRLNAYSAALLVPEGAVPKHQKQSVVLSVVKDDKVVIAGARVTFLSPVVFCGPVDTKVHKPFVLKMPHCAENLSNWQFSLYHSSGVGEGRWNEVVTLGKENINTPAFVQ
;
A
#
# COMPACT_ATOMS: atom_id res chain seq x y z
N THR A 1 3.56 3.97 13.09
CA THR A 1 4.83 4.71 13.10
C THR A 1 4.70 5.95 12.26
N GLN A 2 5.36 7.03 12.66
CA GLN A 2 5.38 8.32 11.96
C GLN A 2 6.84 8.75 11.78
N MET A 3 7.17 9.35 10.65
CA MET A 3 8.49 9.95 10.43
C MET A 3 8.41 11.15 9.48
N THR A 4 9.46 11.98 9.45
CA THR A 4 9.59 13.05 8.46
C THR A 4 10.17 12.50 7.15
N LEU A 5 9.42 12.61 6.06
CA LEU A 5 9.91 12.40 4.70
C LEU A 5 10.64 13.65 4.23
N THR A 6 11.85 13.43 3.70
CA THR A 6 12.72 14.47 3.16
C THR A 6 13.23 14.05 1.77
N PRO A 7 13.95 14.91 1.04
CA PRO A 7 14.55 14.53 -0.24
C PRO A 7 15.51 13.33 -0.15
N ALA A 8 16.07 13.04 1.02
CA ALA A 8 16.90 11.86 1.26
C ALA A 8 16.10 10.53 1.21
N GLY A 9 14.78 10.60 1.07
CA GLY A 9 13.90 9.45 1.17
C GLY A 9 13.49 9.15 2.61
N ALA A 10 12.94 7.96 2.81
CA ALA A 10 12.46 7.49 4.09
C ALA A 10 12.39 5.96 4.11
N PHE A 11 12.61 5.36 5.28
CA PHE A 11 12.38 3.94 5.48
C PHE A 11 11.68 3.71 6.82
N MET A 12 10.44 3.21 6.74
CA MET A 12 9.60 2.93 7.91
C MET A 12 9.36 1.43 8.04
N ARG A 13 9.40 0.93 9.27
CA ARG A 13 9.03 -0.45 9.61
C ARG A 13 7.95 -0.49 10.69
N LEU A 14 7.02 -1.42 10.53
CA LEU A 14 6.08 -1.87 11.54
C LEU A 14 6.47 -3.30 11.92
N ASN A 15 7.42 -3.43 12.86
CA ASN A 15 7.98 -4.73 13.24
C ASN A 15 6.90 -5.73 13.69
N ALA A 16 5.90 -5.27 14.46
CA ALA A 16 4.80 -6.11 14.94
C ALA A 16 3.95 -6.73 13.82
N TYR A 17 3.97 -6.17 12.61
CA TYR A 17 3.16 -6.62 11.47
C TYR A 17 4.00 -7.01 10.26
N SER A 18 5.33 -7.06 10.39
CA SER A 18 6.26 -7.34 9.28
C SER A 18 6.04 -6.48 8.03
N ALA A 19 5.49 -5.27 8.21
CA ALA A 19 5.23 -4.33 7.13
C ALA A 19 6.32 -3.24 7.08
N ALA A 20 6.65 -2.76 5.89
CA ALA A 20 7.64 -1.71 5.68
C ALA A 20 7.30 -0.83 4.48
N LEU A 21 7.66 0.44 4.58
CA LEU A 21 7.54 1.42 3.50
C LEU A 21 8.91 2.03 3.22
N LEU A 22 9.36 1.91 1.98
CA LEU A 22 10.59 2.52 1.48
C LEU A 22 10.22 3.60 0.46
N VAL A 23 10.56 4.84 0.78
CA VAL A 23 10.50 5.97 -0.14
C VAL A 23 11.93 6.28 -0.59
N PRO A 24 12.25 6.17 -1.89
CA PRO A 24 13.61 6.36 -2.35
C PRO A 24 14.05 7.83 -2.27
N GLU A 25 15.36 8.05 -2.33
CA GLU A 25 15.95 9.39 -2.46
C GLU A 25 15.40 10.10 -3.71
N GLY A 26 15.09 11.39 -3.55
CA GLY A 26 14.56 12.24 -4.61
C GLY A 26 13.11 11.93 -5.00
N ALA A 27 12.38 11.14 -4.20
CA ALA A 27 10.94 10.94 -4.40
C ALA A 27 10.13 12.22 -4.13
N VAL A 28 10.67 13.19 -3.37
CA VAL A 28 10.06 14.49 -3.09
C VAL A 28 10.99 15.65 -3.50
N PRO A 29 10.46 16.86 -3.82
CA PRO A 29 11.23 18.06 -4.12
C PRO A 29 12.17 18.48 -2.99
N LYS A 30 13.27 19.16 -3.33
CA LYS A 30 14.35 19.56 -2.39
C LYS A 30 13.89 20.38 -1.17
N HIS A 31 12.80 21.12 -1.30
CA HIS A 31 12.24 21.98 -0.25
C HIS A 31 11.10 21.31 0.53
N GLN A 32 10.63 20.13 0.11
CA GLN A 32 9.52 19.45 0.77
C GLN A 32 10.02 18.69 1.99
N LYS A 33 9.36 18.96 3.12
CA LYS A 33 9.45 18.17 4.34
C LYS A 33 8.03 17.96 4.84
N GLN A 34 7.65 16.71 5.03
CA GLN A 34 6.31 16.38 5.51
C GLN A 34 6.35 15.17 6.41
N SER A 35 5.40 15.09 7.32
CA SER A 35 5.21 13.90 8.13
C SER A 35 4.54 12.81 7.31
N VAL A 36 5.05 11.59 7.36
CA VAL A 36 4.44 10.39 6.77
C VAL A 36 4.16 9.38 7.86
N VAL A 37 3.01 8.71 7.78
CA VAL A 37 2.54 7.69 8.71
C VAL A 37 2.44 6.35 7.97
N LEU A 38 2.93 5.31 8.63
CA LEU A 38 2.67 3.92 8.29
C LEU A 38 1.95 3.27 9.49
N SER A 39 0.75 2.74 9.29
CA SER A 39 -0.03 2.06 10.32
C SER A 39 -0.82 0.88 9.74
N VAL A 40 -1.21 -0.05 10.61
CA VAL A 40 -2.23 -1.07 10.29
C VAL A 40 -3.60 -0.54 10.68
N VAL A 41 -4.57 -0.66 9.78
CA VAL A 41 -5.96 -0.30 10.01
C VAL A 41 -6.66 -1.52 10.61
N LYS A 42 -7.25 -1.35 11.79
CA LYS A 42 -7.98 -2.41 12.51
C LYS A 42 -9.50 -2.35 12.28
N ASP A 43 -9.96 -1.49 11.37
CA ASP A 43 -11.38 -1.33 11.10
C ASP A 43 -11.86 -2.47 10.19
N ASP A 44 -12.83 -3.24 10.69
CA ASP A 44 -13.35 -4.45 10.05
C ASP A 44 -14.27 -4.15 8.84
N LYS A 45 -14.46 -2.88 8.49
CA LYS A 45 -15.34 -2.44 7.40
C LYS A 45 -14.66 -2.46 6.03
N VAL A 46 -13.86 -3.49 5.75
CA VAL A 46 -13.39 -3.75 4.39
C VAL A 46 -14.42 -4.62 3.69
N VAL A 47 -15.22 -4.01 2.83
CA VAL A 47 -16.21 -4.71 2.02
C VAL A 47 -15.73 -4.73 0.58
N ILE A 48 -15.23 -5.88 0.13
CA ILE A 48 -15.00 -6.16 -1.29
C ILE A 48 -16.15 -7.06 -1.75
N ALA A 49 -16.99 -6.55 -2.67
CA ALA A 49 -18.13 -7.30 -3.17
C ALA A 49 -17.67 -8.40 -4.14
N GLY A 50 -18.02 -9.66 -3.85
CA GLY A 50 -17.76 -10.79 -4.75
C GLY A 50 -17.98 -12.13 -4.07
N ALA A 51 -18.61 -13.09 -4.77
CA ALA A 51 -18.61 -14.47 -4.30
C ALA A 51 -17.20 -15.04 -4.48
N ARG A 52 -16.65 -15.66 -3.42
CA ARG A 52 -15.32 -16.34 -3.41
C ARG A 52 -14.09 -15.42 -3.38
N VAL A 53 -14.14 -14.31 -2.65
CA VAL A 53 -12.96 -13.48 -2.32
C VAL A 53 -12.54 -13.68 -0.87
N THR A 54 -11.25 -13.50 -0.58
CA THR A 54 -10.69 -13.54 0.78
C THR A 54 -9.61 -12.47 0.94
N PHE A 55 -9.41 -12.02 2.18
CA PHE A 55 -8.33 -11.09 2.53
C PHE A 55 -7.05 -11.86 2.79
N LEU A 56 -5.95 -11.39 2.17
CA LEU A 56 -4.67 -12.07 2.23
C LEU A 56 -3.65 -11.37 3.11
N SER A 57 -3.75 -10.05 3.28
CA SER A 57 -2.78 -9.22 4.01
C SER A 57 -3.47 -8.31 5.03
N PRO A 58 -2.72 -7.75 6.00
CA PRO A 58 -3.21 -6.63 6.79
C PRO A 58 -3.61 -5.46 5.89
N VAL A 59 -4.56 -4.65 6.35
CA VAL A 59 -4.84 -3.35 5.75
C VAL A 59 -3.83 -2.35 6.29
N VAL A 60 -3.09 -1.70 5.40
CA VAL A 60 -2.09 -0.71 5.78
C VAL A 60 -2.48 0.67 5.28
N PHE A 61 -2.31 1.67 6.15
CA PHE A 61 -2.42 3.07 5.78
C PHE A 61 -1.02 3.66 5.61
N CYS A 62 -0.80 4.29 4.46
CA CYS A 62 0.40 5.06 4.12
C CYS A 62 -0.06 6.47 3.74
N GLY A 63 0.28 7.48 4.53
CA GLY A 63 -0.22 8.84 4.28
C GLY A 63 0.63 9.94 4.91
N PRO A 64 0.26 11.21 4.76
CA PRO A 64 -1.08 11.68 4.40
C PRO A 64 -1.42 11.49 2.91
N VAL A 65 -2.73 11.43 2.58
CA VAL A 65 -3.25 11.07 1.24
C VAL A 65 -2.83 12.08 0.15
N ASP A 66 -2.54 13.31 0.54
CA ASP A 66 -2.05 14.39 -0.33
C ASP A 66 -0.53 14.33 -0.58
N THR A 67 0.16 13.32 -0.05
CA THR A 67 1.57 13.06 -0.31
C THR A 67 1.81 12.79 -1.80
N LYS A 68 2.40 13.77 -2.49
CA LYS A 68 2.87 13.59 -3.86
C LYS A 68 4.33 13.15 -3.86
N VAL A 69 4.57 12.00 -4.48
CA VAL A 69 5.92 11.51 -4.80
C VAL A 69 6.10 11.45 -6.31
N HIS A 70 7.30 11.75 -6.78
CA HIS A 70 7.68 11.72 -8.19
C HIS A 70 8.43 10.45 -8.58
N LYS A 71 8.68 9.56 -7.61
CA LYS A 71 9.27 8.25 -7.82
C LYS A 71 8.40 7.19 -7.13
N PRO A 72 8.30 5.98 -7.70
CA PRO A 72 7.63 4.86 -7.04
C PRO A 72 8.26 4.58 -5.66
N PHE A 73 7.42 4.30 -4.68
CA PHE A 73 7.85 3.77 -3.38
C PHE A 73 7.58 2.27 -3.32
N VAL A 74 8.20 1.58 -2.36
CA VAL A 74 7.99 0.15 -2.14
C VAL A 74 7.27 -0.05 -0.82
N LEU A 75 6.10 -0.66 -0.88
CA LEU A 75 5.36 -1.15 0.29
C LEU A 75 5.53 -2.66 0.37
N LYS A 76 6.11 -3.14 1.46
CA LYS A 76 6.21 -4.57 1.78
C LYS A 76 5.23 -4.89 2.89
N MET A 77 4.46 -5.97 2.73
CA MET A 77 3.56 -6.50 3.75
C MET A 77 3.47 -8.02 3.63
N PRO A 78 3.23 -8.74 4.75
CA PRO A 78 3.01 -10.18 4.69
C PRO A 78 1.64 -10.50 4.08
N HIS A 79 1.53 -11.70 3.51
CA HIS A 79 0.25 -12.28 3.13
C HIS A 79 0.14 -13.74 3.61
N CYS A 80 -1.07 -14.29 3.67
CA CYS A 80 -1.34 -15.67 4.09
C CYS A 80 -1.68 -16.64 2.94
N ALA A 81 -1.60 -16.21 1.69
CA ALA A 81 -1.84 -17.08 0.55
C ALA A 81 -0.81 -18.23 0.44
N GLU A 82 -1.33 -19.43 0.23
CA GLU A 82 -0.58 -20.63 -0.14
C GLU A 82 -1.10 -21.17 -1.48
N ASN A 83 -0.30 -21.94 -2.21
CA ASN A 83 -0.68 -22.56 -3.50
C ASN A 83 -1.18 -21.55 -4.56
N LEU A 84 -0.27 -20.70 -5.05
CA LEU A 84 -0.57 -19.58 -5.96
C LEU A 84 -1.29 -19.97 -7.27
N SER A 85 -1.22 -21.22 -7.71
CA SER A 85 -1.78 -21.68 -8.99
C SER A 85 -3.31 -21.65 -9.06
N ASN A 86 -4.00 -21.73 -7.92
CA ASN A 86 -5.46 -21.84 -7.87
C ASN A 86 -6.14 -20.50 -7.56
N TRP A 87 -5.36 -19.44 -7.41
CA TRP A 87 -5.84 -18.14 -6.96
C TRP A 87 -5.52 -17.06 -7.98
N GLN A 88 -6.45 -16.11 -8.11
CA GLN A 88 -6.13 -14.81 -8.69
C GLN A 88 -5.88 -13.84 -7.54
N PHE A 89 -4.79 -13.11 -7.65
CA PHE A 89 -4.36 -12.14 -6.65
C PHE A 89 -4.63 -10.75 -7.18
N SER A 90 -5.24 -9.90 -6.36
CA SER A 90 -5.56 -8.53 -6.74
C SER A 90 -5.19 -7.59 -5.60
N LEU A 91 -4.56 -6.46 -5.95
CA LEU A 91 -4.30 -5.37 -5.03
C LEU A 91 -5.49 -4.42 -5.05
N TYR A 92 -6.00 -4.08 -3.87
CA TYR A 92 -7.08 -3.09 -3.71
C TYR A 92 -6.60 -1.88 -2.92
N HIS A 93 -7.18 -0.72 -3.20
CA HIS A 93 -6.93 0.51 -2.45
C HIS A 93 -8.25 1.24 -2.12
N SER A 94 -8.21 2.09 -1.10
CA SER A 94 -9.29 3.02 -0.75
C SER A 94 -8.74 4.43 -0.59
N SER A 95 -9.50 5.44 -1.02
CA SER A 95 -9.12 6.87 -0.99
C SER A 95 -9.19 7.49 0.40
N GLY A 96 -9.93 6.89 1.33
CA GLY A 96 -10.08 7.40 2.70
C GLY A 96 -10.32 6.26 3.70
N VAL A 97 -9.73 6.40 4.89
CA VAL A 97 -9.98 5.49 6.01
C VAL A 97 -11.45 5.65 6.40
N GLY A 98 -12.25 4.59 6.23
CA GLY A 98 -13.66 4.57 6.61
C GLY A 98 -14.67 4.90 5.49
N GLU A 99 -14.22 5.19 4.26
CA GLU A 99 -15.14 5.37 3.12
C GLU A 99 -15.77 4.04 2.67
N GLY A 100 -15.24 2.91 3.12
CA GLY A 100 -15.77 1.55 2.87
C GLY A 100 -15.66 1.08 1.41
N ARG A 101 -15.36 1.98 0.48
CA ARG A 101 -15.22 1.68 -0.96
C ARG A 101 -13.78 1.31 -1.28
N TRP A 102 -13.60 0.08 -1.75
CA TRP A 102 -12.34 -0.45 -2.24
C TRP A 102 -12.37 -0.56 -3.76
N ASN A 103 -11.30 -0.10 -4.41
CA ASN A 103 -11.14 -0.16 -5.86
C ASN A 103 -9.96 -1.07 -6.19
N GLU A 104 -10.12 -1.93 -7.20
CA GLU A 104 -9.04 -2.76 -7.70
C GLU A 104 -7.98 -1.87 -8.36
N VAL A 105 -6.72 -2.05 -7.94
CA VAL A 105 -5.55 -1.42 -8.56
C VAL A 105 -5.07 -2.26 -9.73
N VAL A 106 -4.90 -3.57 -9.49
CA VAL A 106 -4.32 -4.53 -10.42
C VAL A 106 -4.65 -5.94 -9.98
N THR A 107 -4.87 -6.83 -10.95
CA THR A 107 -4.86 -8.28 -10.76
C THR A 107 -3.57 -8.84 -11.37
N LEU A 108 -2.84 -9.67 -10.63
CA LEU A 108 -1.58 -10.27 -11.08
C LEU A 108 -1.77 -10.99 -12.43
N GLY A 109 -0.91 -10.66 -13.40
CA GLY A 109 -0.97 -11.19 -14.77
C GLY A 109 -1.93 -10.45 -15.70
N LYS A 110 -2.61 -9.40 -15.22
CA LYS A 110 -3.50 -8.52 -16.01
C LYS A 110 -3.01 -7.06 -16.05
N GLU A 111 -1.73 -6.83 -15.78
CA GLU A 111 -1.08 -5.54 -15.88
C GLU A 111 -1.10 -4.98 -17.31
N ASN A 112 -1.06 -3.65 -17.44
CA ASN A 112 -0.85 -2.94 -18.69
C ASN A 112 -0.01 -1.67 -18.46
N ILE A 113 0.26 -0.90 -19.52
CA ILE A 113 1.10 0.31 -19.45
C ILE A 113 0.57 1.39 -18.50
N ASN A 114 -0.73 1.39 -18.19
CA ASN A 114 -1.37 2.34 -17.29
C ASN A 114 -1.50 1.81 -15.86
N THR A 115 -1.06 0.58 -15.57
CA THR A 115 -1.15 0.01 -14.23
C THR A 115 -0.22 0.78 -13.27
N PRO A 116 -0.75 1.37 -12.18
CA PRO A 116 0.01 2.29 -11.34
C PRO A 116 0.86 1.58 -10.27
N ALA A 117 0.80 0.26 -10.19
CA ALA A 117 1.52 -0.54 -9.20
C ALA A 117 2.05 -1.84 -9.82
N PHE A 118 3.20 -2.28 -9.35
CA PHE A 118 3.76 -3.60 -9.63
C PHE A 118 3.74 -4.42 -8.35
N VAL A 119 3.26 -5.66 -8.43
CA VAL A 119 3.15 -6.59 -7.28
C VAL A 119 4.10 -7.76 -7.50
N GLN A 120 4.98 -8.02 -6.53
CA GLN A 120 6.03 -9.05 -6.56
C GLN A 120 5.90 -10.03 -5.41
#